data_AF-A0AAW2NLC6-F1
#
_entry.id   AF-A0AAW2NLC6-F1
#
_cell.length_a   1.000
_cell.length_b   1.000
_cell.length_c   1.000
_cell.angle_alpha   90.00
_cell.angle_beta   90.00
_cell.angle_gamma   90.00
#
_symmetry.space_group_name_H-M   'P 1'
#
loop_
_entity.id
_entity.type
_entity.pdbx_description
1 polymer ?
#
loop_
_entity_poly.entity_id
_entity_poly.type
_entity_poly.pdbx_seq_one_letter_code
_entity_poly.pdbx_strand_id
1 'polypeptide(L)'
;MGCTSSVYAFGKKKKKIIPQVSIFSPSLRVPVHSDIHSTLRGLIPKDLAHRITSLRNQIVLVAEDTGGSAIAQLTRALEEYLSLLLGLAKKEYGLQELVEFRWKELEDGRQAHCCLSEVNANGAAPKKQMLFLKWKYLEAKAAAYYYHGLILDKGTEPSSHVSAVCCFLAAEELIAESKKACLTFCLAEPITRAPPPWGAMKHLHKKIPETASKKSQMYGYLLEQEKDLQTLPDLPEFQLSLKPDEYELPEVDPAWDCGKWEITEQTLKEHLNEDEPET
;
A
#
# COMPACT_ATOMS: atom_id res chain seq x y z
N MET A 1 29.65 26.55 18.90
CA MET A 1 30.04 26.32 20.30
C MET A 1 28.79 26.11 21.14
N GLY A 2 28.74 25.00 21.88
CA GLY A 2 27.97 24.87 23.12
C GLY A 2 26.48 24.52 23.02
N CYS A 3 26.16 23.27 22.66
CA CYS A 3 24.90 22.64 23.07
C CYS A 3 25.00 22.25 24.55
N THR A 4 24.08 22.73 25.39
CA THR A 4 24.00 22.36 26.80
C THR A 4 23.19 21.08 26.97
N SER A 5 23.85 20.08 27.53
CA SER A 5 23.31 18.79 27.97
C SER A 5 22.26 18.97 29.08
N SER A 6 21.21 18.13 29.04
CA SER A 6 20.45 17.76 30.24
C SER A 6 20.32 16.25 30.26
N VAL A 7 20.99 15.64 31.23
CA VAL A 7 20.94 14.21 31.55
C VAL A 7 19.86 14.03 32.60
N TYR A 8 18.79 13.31 32.25
CA TYR A 8 17.94 12.68 33.26
C TYR A 8 18.14 11.17 33.24
N ALA A 9 18.50 10.68 34.43
CA ALA A 9 18.96 9.34 34.72
C ALA A 9 17.92 8.23 34.43
N PHE A 10 18.49 7.04 34.25
CA PHE A 10 17.85 5.75 33.99
C PHE A 10 16.63 5.45 34.87
N GLY A 11 15.45 5.48 34.25
CA GLY A 11 14.34 4.60 34.60
C GLY A 11 14.19 3.55 33.51
N LYS A 12 14.19 2.26 33.87
CA LYS A 12 14.03 1.11 32.95
C LYS A 12 12.81 1.29 32.05
N LYS A 13 12.99 1.86 30.85
CA LYS A 13 11.95 1.92 29.82
C LYS A 13 11.81 0.50 29.27
N LYS A 14 10.76 -0.21 29.70
CA LYS A 14 10.23 -1.35 28.93
C LYS A 14 10.14 -0.90 27.49
N LYS A 15 10.79 -1.62 26.57
CA LYS A 15 10.63 -1.39 25.12
C LYS A 15 9.13 -1.31 24.87
N LYS A 16 8.63 -0.13 24.51
CA LYS A 16 7.27 -0.01 23.99
C LYS A 16 7.30 -0.78 22.69
N ILE A 17 6.88 -2.04 22.75
CA ILE A 17 6.52 -2.81 21.57
C ILE A 17 5.48 -1.94 20.87
N ILE A 18 5.88 -1.38 19.73
CA ILE A 18 4.95 -0.69 18.84
C ILE A 18 3.90 -1.76 18.50
N PRO A 19 2.63 -1.59 18.89
CA PRO A 19 1.61 -2.56 18.52
C PRO A 19 1.58 -2.63 17.00
N GLN A 20 1.64 -3.84 16.47
CA GLN A 20 1.66 -4.16 15.05
C GLN A 20 0.61 -3.33 14.29
N VAL A 21 1.07 -2.53 13.34
CA VAL A 21 0.23 -1.68 12.51
C VAL A 21 -0.35 -2.55 11.40
N SER A 22 -1.67 -2.69 11.35
CA SER A 22 -2.36 -3.35 10.24
C SER A 22 -2.59 -2.33 9.13
N ILE A 23 -1.60 -2.17 8.25
CA ILE A 23 -1.78 -1.56 6.94
C ILE A 23 -2.09 -2.67 5.93
N PHE A 24 -2.99 -2.37 5.00
CA PHE A 24 -3.11 -3.17 3.80
C PHE A 24 -1.89 -2.89 2.94
N SER A 25 -1.08 -3.91 2.68
CA SER A 25 0.08 -3.82 1.79
C SER A 25 -0.14 -4.79 0.64
N PRO A 26 -0.06 -4.34 -0.63
CA PRO A 26 -0.04 -5.23 -1.76
C PRO A 26 1.05 -6.29 -1.61
N SER A 27 0.79 -7.52 -2.05
CA SER A 27 1.80 -8.57 -2.12
C SER A 27 2.91 -8.19 -3.09
N LEU A 28 4.15 -8.44 -2.69
CA LEU A 28 5.31 -8.32 -3.58
C LEU A 28 5.27 -9.44 -4.63
N ARG A 29 5.60 -9.13 -5.88
CA ARG A 29 5.88 -10.16 -6.90
C ARG A 29 7.38 -10.35 -7.03
N VAL A 30 7.80 -11.59 -7.23
CA VAL A 30 9.22 -11.95 -7.41
C VAL A 30 9.45 -12.57 -8.79
N PRO A 31 10.64 -12.37 -9.40
CA PRO A 31 10.98 -12.98 -10.68
C PRO A 31 10.90 -14.51 -10.63
N VAL A 32 10.43 -15.11 -11.73
CA VAL A 32 10.53 -16.57 -11.98
C VAL A 32 11.68 -16.81 -12.95
N HIS A 33 12.11 -18.06 -13.11
CA HIS A 33 13.10 -18.40 -14.13
C HIS A 33 12.66 -17.94 -15.54
N SER A 34 13.58 -17.27 -16.23
CA SER A 34 13.47 -16.84 -17.63
C SER A 34 14.76 -17.23 -18.36
N ASP A 35 14.62 -17.63 -19.61
CA ASP A 35 15.70 -18.18 -20.45
C ASP A 35 16.62 -17.09 -21.06
N ILE A 36 17.07 -16.13 -20.24
CA ILE A 36 17.82 -14.94 -20.67
C ILE A 36 19.11 -15.32 -21.42
N HIS A 37 19.84 -16.31 -20.90
CA HIS A 37 21.15 -16.71 -21.43
C HIS A 37 21.07 -17.42 -22.77
N SER A 38 20.02 -18.20 -23.04
CA SER A 38 19.84 -18.87 -24.33
C SER A 38 19.29 -17.89 -25.36
N THR A 39 18.30 -17.09 -24.97
CA THR A 39 17.60 -16.19 -25.90
C THR A 39 18.46 -15.01 -26.34
N LEU A 40 19.28 -14.44 -25.44
CA LEU A 40 20.14 -13.30 -25.75
C LEU A 40 21.57 -13.70 -26.12
N ARG A 41 21.81 -14.99 -26.38
CA ARG A 41 23.14 -15.49 -26.73
C ARG A 41 23.60 -14.85 -28.04
N GLY A 42 24.78 -14.24 -28.03
CA GLY A 42 25.35 -13.57 -29.20
C GLY A 42 24.75 -12.19 -29.50
N LEU A 43 23.68 -11.80 -28.80
CA LEU A 43 23.06 -10.48 -28.92
C LEU A 43 23.57 -9.49 -27.87
N ILE A 44 23.99 -10.00 -26.69
CA ILE A 44 24.59 -9.20 -25.61
C ILE A 44 25.82 -9.89 -25.01
N PRO A 45 26.70 -9.16 -24.31
CA PRO A 45 27.78 -9.75 -23.51
C PRO A 45 27.28 -10.78 -22.52
N LYS A 46 28.08 -11.83 -22.34
CA LYS A 46 27.83 -12.84 -21.30
C LYS A 46 27.76 -12.19 -19.92
N ASP A 47 28.64 -11.23 -19.63
CA ASP A 47 28.68 -10.52 -18.35
C ASP A 47 27.40 -9.73 -18.09
N LEU A 48 26.83 -9.10 -19.13
CA LEU A 48 25.55 -8.38 -19.04
C LEU A 48 24.40 -9.34 -18.75
N ALA A 49 24.32 -10.46 -19.49
CA ALA A 49 23.34 -11.52 -19.24
C ALA A 49 23.46 -12.08 -17.82
N HIS A 50 24.69 -12.32 -17.34
CA HIS A 50 24.95 -12.81 -15.98
C HIS A 50 24.50 -11.80 -14.92
N ARG A 51 24.75 -10.50 -15.14
CA ARG A 51 24.34 -9.45 -14.20
C ARG A 51 22.83 -9.33 -14.09
N ILE A 52 22.10 -9.39 -15.22
CA ILE A 52 20.63 -9.43 -15.23
C ILE A 52 20.11 -10.63 -14.44
N THR A 53 20.65 -11.84 -14.70
CA THR A 53 20.27 -13.06 -13.97
C THR A 53 20.60 -12.98 -12.48
N SER A 54 21.78 -12.44 -12.13
CA SER A 54 22.22 -12.28 -10.74
C SER A 54 21.29 -11.37 -9.95
N LEU A 55 20.90 -10.22 -10.53
CA LEU A 55 19.97 -9.30 -9.88
C LEU A 55 18.58 -9.90 -9.70
N ARG A 56 18.08 -10.67 -10.68
CA ARG A 56 16.82 -11.42 -10.53
C ARG A 56 16.90 -12.40 -9.35
N ASN A 57 17.98 -13.17 -9.25
CA ASN A 57 18.18 -14.10 -8.14
C ASN A 57 18.31 -13.38 -6.80
N GLN A 58 18.99 -12.24 -6.76
CA GLN A 58 19.11 -11.41 -5.55
C GLN A 58 17.74 -10.87 -5.10
N ILE A 59 16.91 -10.39 -6.02
CA ILE A 59 15.55 -9.91 -5.70
C ILE A 59 14.73 -11.06 -5.10
N VAL A 60 14.75 -12.25 -5.71
CA VAL A 60 14.04 -13.43 -5.20
C VAL A 60 14.54 -13.78 -3.79
N LEU A 61 15.86 -13.90 -3.61
CA LEU A 61 16.46 -14.29 -2.34
C LEU A 61 16.14 -13.31 -1.22
N VAL A 62 16.32 -12.01 -1.45
CA VAL A 62 16.03 -10.98 -0.44
C VAL A 62 14.53 -10.93 -0.12
N ALA A 63 13.67 -11.07 -1.12
CA ALA A 63 12.23 -11.05 -0.92
C ALA A 63 11.74 -12.27 -0.14
N GLU A 64 12.19 -13.47 -0.50
CA GLU A 64 11.82 -14.73 0.16
C GLU A 64 12.37 -14.81 1.60
N ASP A 65 13.62 -14.39 1.84
CA ASP A 65 14.23 -14.41 3.18
C ASP A 65 13.57 -13.42 4.15
N THR A 66 13.15 -12.27 3.63
CA THR A 66 12.66 -11.16 4.46
C THR A 66 11.14 -11.02 4.46
N GLY A 67 10.44 -11.81 3.65
CA GLY A 67 9.01 -11.61 3.37
C GLY A 67 8.71 -10.21 2.82
N GLY A 68 9.62 -9.66 2.01
CA GLY A 68 9.50 -8.30 1.46
C GLY A 68 9.80 -7.16 2.44
N SER A 69 10.22 -7.44 3.68
CA SER A 69 10.43 -6.40 4.71
C SER A 69 11.73 -5.62 4.58
N ALA A 70 12.72 -6.11 3.82
CA ALA A 70 14.00 -5.43 3.59
C ALA A 70 13.88 -4.34 2.50
N ILE A 71 13.04 -3.33 2.74
CA ILE A 71 12.68 -2.28 1.79
C ILE A 71 13.92 -1.65 1.15
N ALA A 72 14.89 -1.18 1.94
CA ALA A 72 16.06 -0.50 1.39
C ALA A 72 16.93 -1.38 0.46
N GLN A 73 17.03 -2.68 0.75
CA GLN A 73 17.81 -3.61 -0.07
C GLN A 73 17.04 -3.98 -1.34
N LEU A 74 15.73 -4.21 -1.22
CA LEU A 74 14.86 -4.50 -2.36
C LEU A 74 14.77 -3.31 -3.31
N THR A 75 14.59 -2.09 -2.80
CA THR A 75 14.57 -0.87 -3.60
C THR A 75 15.84 -0.75 -4.42
N ARG A 76 17.02 -0.88 -3.78
CA ARG A 76 18.29 -0.82 -4.49
C ARG A 76 18.42 -1.90 -5.58
N ALA A 77 18.10 -3.15 -5.26
CA ALA A 77 18.18 -4.24 -6.22
C ALA A 77 17.21 -4.05 -7.41
N LEU A 78 16.02 -3.51 -7.15
CA LEU A 78 15.04 -3.18 -8.18
C LEU A 78 15.49 -2.02 -9.06
N GLU A 79 16.11 -0.97 -8.49
CA GLU A 79 16.67 0.16 -9.23
C GLU A 79 17.84 -0.27 -10.13
N GLU A 80 18.77 -1.08 -9.60
CA GLU A 80 19.89 -1.65 -10.37
C GLU A 80 19.42 -2.62 -11.46
N TYR A 81 18.33 -3.34 -11.21
CA TYR A 81 17.72 -4.21 -12.22
C TYR A 81 16.98 -3.41 -13.30
N LEU A 82 16.28 -2.35 -12.90
CA LEU A 82 15.53 -1.49 -13.80
C LEU A 82 16.44 -0.76 -14.78
N SER A 83 17.60 -0.26 -14.34
CA SER A 83 18.59 0.36 -15.24
C SER A 83 19.05 -0.56 -16.37
N LEU A 84 19.16 -1.87 -16.11
CA LEU A 84 19.50 -2.87 -17.11
C LEU A 84 18.31 -3.18 -18.04
N LEU A 85 17.09 -3.30 -17.51
CA LEU A 85 15.88 -3.55 -18.29
C LEU A 85 15.56 -2.41 -19.26
N LEU A 86 15.83 -1.15 -18.86
CA LEU A 86 15.65 -0.01 -19.73
C LEU A 86 16.50 -0.10 -21.00
N GLY A 87 17.70 -0.70 -20.89
CA GLY A 87 18.51 -1.03 -22.07
C GLY A 87 17.85 -2.07 -22.96
N LEU A 88 17.36 -3.20 -22.41
CA LEU A 88 16.61 -4.19 -23.21
C LEU A 88 15.39 -3.60 -23.92
N ALA A 89 14.77 -2.58 -23.32
CA ALA A 89 13.62 -1.88 -23.88
C ALA A 89 13.99 -0.81 -24.92
N LYS A 90 15.27 -0.46 -25.12
CA LYS A 90 15.67 0.49 -26.17
C LYS A 90 15.54 -0.16 -27.55
N LYS A 91 14.82 0.52 -28.46
CA LYS A 91 14.61 0.08 -29.85
C LYS A 91 15.92 -0.07 -30.62
N GLU A 92 16.91 0.75 -30.30
CA GLU A 92 18.22 0.80 -30.96
C GLU A 92 18.98 -0.53 -30.89
N TYR A 93 18.76 -1.33 -29.84
CA TYR A 93 19.41 -2.62 -29.69
C TYR A 93 18.61 -3.79 -30.29
N GLY A 94 17.36 -3.57 -30.71
CA GLY A 94 16.54 -4.62 -31.34
C GLY A 94 16.20 -5.82 -30.45
N LEU A 95 16.29 -5.68 -29.12
CA LEU A 95 16.10 -6.78 -28.16
C LEU A 95 14.67 -6.88 -27.60
N GLN A 96 13.76 -6.02 -28.07
CA GLN A 96 12.38 -6.00 -27.62
C GLN A 96 11.69 -7.33 -27.95
N GLU A 97 10.86 -7.80 -27.03
CA GLU A 97 10.03 -9.01 -27.18
C GLU A 97 10.79 -10.34 -27.32
N LEU A 98 12.13 -10.34 -27.25
CA LEU A 98 12.91 -11.57 -27.35
C LEU A 98 12.75 -12.46 -26.12
N VAL A 99 12.75 -11.86 -24.93
CA VAL A 99 12.72 -12.59 -23.64
C VAL A 99 11.38 -12.42 -22.95
N GLU A 100 10.77 -13.54 -22.57
CA GLU A 100 9.60 -13.53 -21.68
C GLU A 100 10.04 -13.39 -20.21
N PHE A 101 9.63 -12.29 -19.57
CA PHE A 101 9.87 -12.03 -18.15
C PHE A 101 8.67 -12.50 -17.31
N ARG A 102 8.80 -13.66 -16.66
CA ARG A 102 7.76 -14.22 -15.79
C ARG A 102 7.94 -13.82 -14.32
N TRP A 103 6.83 -13.62 -13.62
CA TRP A 103 6.76 -13.21 -12.22
C TRP A 103 5.71 -14.05 -11.47
N LYS A 104 5.97 -14.34 -10.19
CA LYS A 104 5.03 -15.00 -9.28
C LYS A 104 4.73 -14.09 -8.09
N GLU A 105 3.57 -14.27 -7.47
CA GLU A 105 3.29 -13.64 -6.18
C GLU A 105 4.21 -14.25 -5.11
N LEU A 106 4.76 -13.42 -4.23
CA LEU A 106 5.53 -13.90 -3.09
C LEU A 106 4.55 -14.58 -2.13
N GLU A 107 4.61 -15.91 -2.04
CA GLU A 107 3.84 -16.65 -1.05
C GLU A 107 4.42 -16.38 0.34
N ASP A 108 3.81 -15.46 1.08
CA ASP A 108 4.16 -15.27 2.48
C ASP A 108 3.65 -16.49 3.26
N GLY A 109 4.57 -17.32 3.77
CA GLY A 109 4.26 -18.37 4.75
C GLY A 109 3.59 -17.83 6.01
N ARG A 110 3.54 -16.50 6.18
CA ARG A 110 2.67 -15.80 7.12
C ARG A 110 1.39 -15.38 6.39
N GLN A 111 0.42 -16.29 6.33
CA GLN A 111 -0.98 -16.02 5.95
C GLN A 111 -1.60 -14.89 6.80
N ALA A 112 -1.35 -13.63 6.46
CA ALA A 112 -2.03 -12.48 7.07
C ALA A 112 -2.02 -11.19 6.22
N HIS A 113 -1.48 -11.22 5.01
CA HIS A 113 -1.46 -10.06 4.13
C HIS A 113 -2.30 -10.35 2.88
N CYS A 114 -3.48 -9.76 2.83
CA CYS A 114 -4.47 -9.97 1.80
C CYS A 114 -3.92 -9.62 0.41
N CYS A 115 -3.91 -10.62 -0.47
CA CYS A 115 -3.41 -10.55 -1.83
C CYS A 115 -4.14 -9.49 -2.68
N LEU A 116 -3.37 -8.64 -3.35
CA LEU A 116 -3.79 -7.98 -4.59
C LEU A 116 -3.23 -8.79 -5.76
N SER A 117 -3.93 -9.87 -6.11
CA SER A 117 -3.79 -10.43 -7.44
C SER A 117 -4.98 -9.95 -8.27
N GLU A 118 -4.69 -9.19 -9.31
CA GLU A 118 -5.62 -8.88 -10.40
C GLU A 118 -5.90 -10.15 -11.21
N VAL A 119 -6.49 -11.16 -10.60
CA VAL A 119 -7.10 -12.27 -11.32
C VAL A 119 -8.35 -12.70 -10.56
N ASN A 120 -9.48 -12.41 -11.19
CA ASN A 120 -10.86 -12.72 -10.79
C ASN A 120 -11.50 -11.74 -9.79
N ALA A 121 -12.32 -10.84 -10.32
CA ALA A 121 -13.26 -9.96 -9.61
C ALA A 121 -14.27 -10.71 -8.67
N ASN A 122 -14.15 -12.03 -8.54
CA ASN A 122 -15.02 -12.90 -7.75
C ASN A 122 -14.32 -13.53 -6.52
N GLY A 123 -13.01 -13.30 -6.31
CA GLY A 123 -12.23 -13.87 -5.20
C GLY A 123 -12.52 -13.30 -3.80
N ALA A 124 -12.09 -14.01 -2.75
CA ALA A 124 -12.26 -13.61 -1.35
C ALA A 124 -11.37 -12.42 -0.93
N ALA A 125 -10.17 -12.27 -1.54
CA ALA A 125 -9.22 -11.21 -1.19
C ALA A 125 -9.68 -9.79 -1.56
N PRO A 126 -10.21 -9.52 -2.78
CA PRO A 126 -10.83 -8.22 -3.11
C PRO A 126 -11.99 -7.85 -2.17
N LYS A 127 -12.77 -8.85 -1.74
CA LYS A 127 -13.89 -8.64 -0.80
C LYS A 127 -13.38 -8.24 0.58
N LYS A 128 -12.33 -8.87 1.09
CA LYS A 128 -11.74 -8.52 2.39
C LYS A 128 -11.11 -7.13 2.39
N GLN A 129 -10.46 -6.72 1.30
CA GLN A 129 -9.96 -5.36 1.16
C GLN A 129 -11.09 -4.32 1.19
N MET A 130 -12.20 -4.58 0.49
CA MET A 130 -13.36 -3.69 0.52
C MET A 130 -13.92 -3.53 1.94
N LEU A 131 -13.93 -4.62 2.73
CA LEU A 131 -14.31 -4.57 4.14
C LEU A 131 -13.33 -3.72 4.99
N PHE A 132 -12.02 -3.81 4.72
CA PHE A 132 -11.02 -2.96 5.37
C PHE A 132 -11.24 -1.48 5.05
N LEU A 133 -11.43 -1.15 3.77
CA LEU A 133 -11.69 0.22 3.31
C LEU A 133 -12.98 0.76 3.91
N LYS A 134 -14.07 -0.03 3.94
CA LYS A 134 -15.32 0.35 4.60
C LYS A 134 -15.09 0.65 6.08
N TRP A 135 -14.40 -0.22 6.81
CA TRP A 135 -14.10 0.02 8.22
C TRP A 135 -13.29 1.32 8.43
N LYS A 136 -12.24 1.54 7.64
CA LYS A 136 -11.40 2.75 7.76
C LYS A 136 -12.13 4.03 7.33
N TYR A 137 -12.97 3.95 6.32
CA TYR A 137 -13.85 5.03 5.91
C TYR A 137 -14.79 5.44 7.05
N LEU A 138 -15.43 4.48 7.72
CA LEU A 138 -16.32 4.77 8.86
C LEU A 138 -15.57 5.42 10.03
N GLU A 139 -14.37 4.94 10.37
CA GLU A 139 -13.53 5.58 11.41
C GLU A 139 -13.17 7.03 11.05
N ALA A 140 -12.76 7.27 9.80
CA ALA A 140 -12.41 8.59 9.31
C ALA A 140 -13.63 9.53 9.26
N LYS A 141 -14.78 9.05 8.80
CA LYS A 141 -16.04 9.81 8.73
C LYS A 141 -16.54 10.18 10.12
N ALA A 142 -16.45 9.26 11.09
CA ALA A 142 -16.77 9.54 12.49
C ALA A 142 -15.87 10.65 13.06
N ALA A 143 -14.57 10.59 12.79
CA ALA A 143 -13.63 11.63 13.21
C ALA A 143 -13.95 12.99 12.55
N ALA A 144 -14.29 13.00 11.26
CA ALA A 144 -14.66 14.20 10.54
C ALA A 144 -15.89 14.89 11.15
N TYR A 145 -16.97 14.14 11.40
CA TYR A 145 -18.16 14.68 12.06
C TYR A 145 -17.88 15.13 13.49
N TYR A 146 -17.05 14.39 14.24
CA TYR A 146 -16.66 14.80 15.59
C TYR A 146 -15.98 16.17 15.58
N TYR A 147 -14.99 16.39 14.71
CA TYR A 147 -14.31 17.67 14.63
C TYR A 147 -15.20 18.77 14.03
N HIS A 148 -16.06 18.44 13.07
CA HIS A 148 -17.02 19.39 12.53
C HIS A 148 -18.00 19.87 13.62
N GLY A 149 -18.52 18.95 14.44
CA GLY A 149 -19.33 19.26 15.60
C GLY A 149 -18.59 20.17 16.60
N LEU A 150 -17.30 19.91 16.87
CA LEU A 150 -16.49 20.79 17.74
C LEU A 150 -16.29 22.20 17.16
N ILE A 151 -16.32 22.36 15.85
CA ILE A 151 -16.22 23.67 15.20
C ILE A 151 -17.56 24.39 15.31
N LEU A 152 -18.67 23.72 14.98
CA LEU A 152 -20.02 24.27 15.06
C LEU A 152 -20.41 24.66 16.49
N ASP A 153 -19.99 23.86 17.48
CA ASP A 153 -20.25 24.09 18.90
C ASP A 153 -19.63 25.39 19.44
N LYS A 154 -18.67 25.98 18.73
CA LYS A 154 -18.10 27.31 19.05
C LYS A 154 -18.96 28.46 18.53
N GLY A 155 -19.96 28.18 17.71
CA GLY A 155 -20.92 29.18 17.25
C GLY A 155 -21.74 29.74 18.41
N THR A 156 -22.31 30.92 18.21
CA THR A 156 -23.16 31.61 19.20
C THR A 156 -24.64 31.34 18.98
N GLU A 157 -25.02 30.91 17.78
CA GLU A 157 -26.42 30.72 17.39
C GLU A 157 -26.97 29.38 17.88
N PRO A 158 -28.23 29.31 18.36
CA PRO A 158 -28.88 28.06 18.75
C PRO A 158 -28.84 26.98 17.66
N SER A 159 -29.02 27.37 16.40
CA SER A 159 -28.93 26.49 15.23
C SER A 159 -27.54 25.87 15.03
N SER A 160 -26.48 26.57 15.46
CA SER A 160 -25.10 26.04 15.45
C SER A 160 -24.95 24.93 16.48
N HIS A 161 -25.56 25.08 17.66
CA HIS A 161 -25.56 24.04 18.70
C HIS A 161 -26.40 22.82 18.29
N VAL A 162 -27.56 23.03 17.65
CA VAL A 162 -28.36 21.94 17.08
C VAL A 162 -27.54 21.15 16.04
N SER A 163 -26.92 21.86 15.09
CA SER A 163 -26.06 21.25 14.08
C SER A 163 -24.87 20.51 14.69
N ALA A 164 -24.24 21.09 15.73
CA ALA A 164 -23.14 20.45 16.45
C ALA A 164 -23.57 19.12 17.10
N VAL A 165 -24.74 19.08 17.74
CA VAL A 165 -25.27 17.86 18.35
C VAL A 165 -25.59 16.81 17.31
N CYS A 166 -26.20 17.19 16.18
CA CYS A 166 -26.42 16.30 15.04
C CYS A 166 -25.09 15.66 14.57
N CYS A 167 -24.03 16.44 14.44
CA CYS A 167 -22.70 15.91 14.11
C CYS A 167 -22.14 14.95 15.17
N PHE A 168 -22.30 15.26 16.46
CA PHE A 168 -21.81 14.36 17.53
C PHE A 168 -22.57 13.03 17.57
N LEU A 169 -23.89 13.05 17.38
CA LEU A 169 -24.72 11.85 17.31
C LEU A 169 -24.36 11.01 16.07
N ALA A 170 -24.19 11.63 14.91
CA ALA A 170 -23.73 10.93 13.70
C ALA A 170 -22.33 10.33 13.88
N ALA A 171 -21.41 11.05 14.54
CA ALA A 171 -20.08 10.52 14.86
C ALA A 171 -20.16 9.30 15.79
N GLU A 172 -21.05 9.31 16.79
CA GLU A 172 -21.29 8.17 17.69
C GLU A 172 -21.86 6.95 16.96
N GLU A 173 -22.82 7.15 16.06
CA GLU A 173 -23.37 6.07 15.25
C GLU A 173 -22.30 5.46 14.33
N LEU A 174 -21.55 6.31 13.60
CA LEU A 174 -20.48 5.87 12.71
C LEU A 174 -19.37 5.12 13.46
N ILE A 175 -19.02 5.53 14.68
CA ILE A 175 -18.02 4.82 15.47
C ILE A 175 -18.53 3.50 16.05
N ALA A 176 -19.84 3.37 16.27
CA ALA A 176 -20.45 2.09 16.60
C ALA A 176 -20.48 1.16 15.38
N GLU A 177 -20.82 1.68 14.19
CA GLU A 177 -20.80 0.93 12.94
C GLU A 177 -19.38 0.51 12.54
N SER A 178 -18.38 1.36 12.75
CA SER A 178 -16.97 1.02 12.44
C SER A 178 -16.48 -0.18 13.23
N LYS A 179 -16.89 -0.34 14.50
CA LYS A 179 -16.57 -1.53 15.32
C LYS A 179 -17.19 -2.80 14.73
N LYS A 180 -18.43 -2.72 14.24
CA LYS A 180 -19.08 -3.85 13.54
C LYS A 180 -18.34 -4.18 12.24
N ALA A 181 -18.00 -3.17 11.44
CA ALA A 181 -17.25 -3.34 10.20
C ALA A 181 -15.85 -3.95 10.44
N CYS A 182 -15.17 -3.56 11.53
CA CYS A 182 -13.90 -4.16 11.96
C CYS A 182 -14.06 -5.67 12.23
N LEU A 183 -15.09 -6.07 12.97
CA LEU A 183 -15.38 -7.48 13.23
C LEU A 183 -15.67 -8.24 11.93
N THR A 184 -16.49 -7.68 11.04
CA THR A 184 -16.79 -8.28 9.73
C THR A 184 -15.52 -8.47 8.91
N PHE A 185 -14.63 -7.48 8.86
CA PHE A 185 -13.33 -7.59 8.21
C PHE A 185 -12.46 -8.70 8.83
N CYS A 186 -12.44 -8.80 10.16
CA CYS A 186 -11.63 -9.79 10.87
C CYS A 186 -12.10 -11.23 10.62
N LEU A 187 -13.41 -11.42 10.52
CA LEU A 187 -14.03 -12.72 10.27
C LEU A 187 -14.03 -13.14 8.80
N ALA A 188 -13.82 -12.21 7.87
CA ALA A 188 -13.65 -12.54 6.45
C ALA A 188 -12.32 -13.28 6.22
N GLU A 189 -12.31 -14.23 5.28
CA GLU A 189 -11.11 -15.01 4.95
C GLU A 189 -10.01 -14.16 4.29
N PRO A 190 -8.73 -14.41 4.61
CA PRO A 190 -8.26 -15.31 5.68
C PRO A 190 -8.56 -14.71 7.06
N ILE A 191 -9.04 -15.50 8.03
CA ILE A 191 -9.45 -14.97 9.35
C ILE A 191 -8.28 -14.25 10.03
N THR A 192 -8.51 -13.02 10.49
CA THR A 192 -7.51 -12.20 11.18
C THR A 192 -7.98 -11.82 12.58
N ARG A 193 -7.04 -11.67 13.52
CA ARG A 193 -7.39 -11.13 14.85
C ARG A 193 -7.75 -9.65 14.76
N ALA A 194 -8.70 -9.24 15.60
CA ALA A 194 -9.03 -7.82 15.75
C ALA A 194 -7.79 -7.04 16.23
N PRO A 195 -7.36 -6.01 15.49
CA PRO A 195 -6.21 -5.22 15.89
C PRO A 195 -6.54 -4.36 17.12
N PRO A 196 -5.56 -4.11 18.01
CA PRO A 196 -5.78 -3.22 19.14
C PRO A 196 -6.06 -1.78 18.66
N PRO A 197 -6.87 -0.99 19.38
CA PRO A 197 -7.06 0.42 19.08
C PRO A 197 -5.71 1.17 19.12
N TRP A 198 -5.41 1.93 18.08
CA TRP A 198 -4.15 2.64 17.91
C TRP A 198 -4.35 4.10 17.49
N GLY A 199 -3.27 4.88 17.58
CA GLY A 199 -3.24 6.27 17.09
C GLY A 199 -4.34 7.16 17.69
N ALA A 200 -4.85 8.08 16.86
CA ALA A 200 -5.93 8.99 17.24
C ALA A 200 -7.24 8.23 17.57
N MET A 201 -7.50 7.11 16.89
CA MET A 201 -8.75 6.36 17.07
C MET A 201 -8.89 5.75 18.46
N LYS A 202 -7.78 5.39 19.12
CA LYS A 202 -7.81 4.98 20.53
C LYS A 202 -8.47 6.03 21.43
N HIS A 203 -8.19 7.30 21.19
CA HIS A 203 -8.77 8.41 21.95
C HIS A 203 -10.20 8.72 21.50
N LEU A 204 -10.44 8.71 20.20
CA LEU A 204 -11.76 9.01 19.63
C LEU A 204 -12.82 7.97 20.01
N HIS A 205 -12.47 6.68 20.10
CA HIS A 205 -13.38 5.64 20.59
C HIS A 205 -13.97 5.89 21.97
N LYS A 206 -13.26 6.65 22.80
CA LYS A 206 -13.73 7.08 24.12
C LYS A 206 -14.38 8.45 24.06
N LYS A 207 -13.73 9.42 23.41
CA LYS A 207 -14.18 10.83 23.39
C LYS A 207 -15.48 11.03 22.64
N ILE A 208 -15.71 10.34 21.53
CA ILE A 208 -16.90 10.55 20.69
C ILE A 208 -18.17 10.25 21.48
N PRO A 209 -18.37 9.04 22.05
CA PRO A 209 -19.58 8.75 22.84
C PRO A 209 -19.74 9.67 24.06
N GLU A 210 -18.65 9.95 24.77
CA GLU A 210 -18.69 10.85 25.93
C GLU A 210 -19.13 12.28 25.56
N THR A 211 -18.67 12.78 24.41
CA THR A 211 -19.02 14.12 23.92
C THR A 211 -20.47 14.14 23.43
N ALA A 212 -20.87 13.13 22.64
CA ALA A 212 -22.24 12.98 22.14
C ALA A 212 -23.26 12.96 23.29
N SER A 213 -23.04 12.10 24.30
CA SER A 213 -23.90 12.02 25.48
C SER A 213 -23.99 13.36 26.23
N LYS A 214 -22.85 13.99 26.54
CA LYS A 214 -22.84 15.28 27.27
C LYS A 214 -23.52 16.40 26.48
N LYS A 215 -23.27 16.49 25.17
CA LYS A 215 -23.81 17.56 24.32
C LYS A 215 -25.28 17.35 24.02
N SER A 216 -25.72 16.11 23.83
CA SER A 216 -27.14 15.77 23.75
C SER A 216 -27.91 16.13 25.03
N GLN A 217 -27.33 15.89 26.21
CA GLN A 217 -27.95 16.31 27.47
C GLN A 217 -28.01 17.83 27.62
N MET A 218 -26.95 18.54 27.20
CA MET A 218 -26.86 20.00 27.31
C MET A 218 -27.84 20.72 26.39
N TYR A 219 -27.98 20.26 25.15
CA TYR A 219 -28.76 20.93 24.10
C TYR A 219 -30.02 20.16 23.69
N GLY A 220 -30.40 19.11 24.44
CA GLY A 220 -31.54 18.26 24.10
C GLY A 220 -32.86 19.03 23.96
N TYR A 221 -33.03 20.10 24.73
CA TYR A 221 -34.18 20.99 24.63
C TYR A 221 -34.26 21.72 23.26
N LEU A 222 -33.11 22.06 22.65
CA LEU A 222 -33.07 22.68 21.32
C LEU A 222 -33.44 21.68 20.24
N LEU A 223 -33.01 20.42 20.38
CA LEU A 223 -33.37 19.36 19.45
C LEU A 223 -34.88 19.11 19.42
N GLU A 224 -35.56 19.25 20.56
CA GLU A 224 -37.01 19.09 20.66
C GLU A 224 -37.78 20.25 20.01
N GLN A 225 -37.22 21.46 20.07
CA GLN A 225 -37.81 22.68 19.51
C GLN A 225 -37.61 22.80 17.99
N GLU A 226 -36.45 22.39 17.48
CA GLU A 226 -36.08 22.48 16.06
C GLU A 226 -36.21 21.14 15.31
N LYS A 227 -37.18 20.28 15.69
CA LYS A 227 -37.37 18.95 15.09
C LYS A 227 -37.50 18.97 13.56
N ASP A 228 -38.11 20.01 13.00
CA ASP A 228 -38.35 20.14 11.55
C ASP A 228 -37.09 20.56 10.76
N LEU A 229 -36.00 20.94 11.44
CA LEU A 229 -34.74 21.41 10.85
C LEU A 229 -33.57 20.43 11.07
N GLN A 230 -33.83 19.23 11.59
CA GLN A 230 -32.81 18.21 11.86
C GLN A 230 -32.28 17.57 10.57
N THR A 231 -31.47 18.29 9.81
CA THR A 231 -30.65 17.74 8.73
C THR A 231 -29.21 17.59 9.22
N LEU A 232 -28.60 16.44 8.94
CA LEU A 232 -27.19 16.23 9.23
C LEU A 232 -26.37 17.18 8.33
N PRO A 233 -25.52 18.06 8.89
CA PRO A 233 -24.72 18.95 8.07
C PRO A 233 -23.80 18.17 7.13
N ASP A 234 -23.61 18.69 5.91
CA ASP A 234 -22.61 18.15 5.00
C ASP A 234 -21.21 18.39 5.55
N LEU A 235 -20.33 17.40 5.35
CA LEU A 235 -18.93 17.55 5.73
C LEU A 235 -18.24 18.54 4.79
N PRO A 236 -17.43 19.47 5.31
CA PRO A 236 -16.65 20.37 4.47
C PRO A 236 -15.65 19.61 3.60
N GLU A 237 -15.46 20.07 2.37
CA GLU A 237 -14.42 19.56 1.47
C GLU A 237 -13.08 20.23 1.76
N PHE A 238 -12.02 19.42 1.82
CA PHE A 238 -10.65 19.89 2.05
C PHE A 238 -9.73 19.39 0.94
N GLN A 239 -8.71 20.18 0.61
CA GLN A 239 -7.65 19.72 -0.29
C GLN A 239 -6.84 18.60 0.36
N LEU A 240 -6.54 17.56 -0.41
CA LEU A 240 -5.69 16.46 0.04
C LEU A 240 -4.30 16.97 0.38
N SER A 241 -3.85 16.71 1.61
CA SER A 241 -2.53 17.13 2.08
C SER A 241 -1.40 16.19 1.65
N LEU A 242 -1.73 14.95 1.26
CA LEU A 242 -0.76 13.96 0.81
C LEU A 242 -0.82 13.85 -0.72
N LYS A 243 0.35 13.76 -1.33
CA LYS A 243 0.53 13.47 -2.76
C LYS A 243 1.61 12.38 -2.89
N PRO A 244 1.52 11.51 -3.90
CA PRO A 244 2.61 10.59 -4.21
C PRO A 244 3.90 11.39 -4.50
N ASP A 245 5.03 10.89 -4.01
CA ASP A 245 6.33 11.44 -4.40
C ASP A 245 6.57 11.14 -5.88
N GLU A 246 7.18 12.09 -6.60
CA GLU A 246 7.59 11.86 -7.99
C GLU A 246 8.71 10.80 -8.01
N TYR A 247 8.56 9.82 -8.90
CA TYR A 247 9.57 8.78 -9.10
C TYR A 247 10.32 9.04 -10.40
N GLU A 248 11.63 9.20 -10.30
CA GLU A 248 12.53 9.33 -11.44
C GLU A 248 13.08 7.95 -11.82
N LEU A 249 12.96 7.59 -13.10
CA LEU A 249 13.56 6.35 -13.60
C LEU A 249 15.09 6.45 -13.55
N PRO A 250 15.79 5.36 -13.19
CA PRO A 250 17.24 5.33 -13.28
C PRO A 250 17.70 5.48 -14.73
N GLU A 251 18.92 5.99 -14.93
CA GLU A 251 19.55 5.99 -16.24
C GLU A 251 19.81 4.56 -16.75
N VAL A 252 19.92 4.40 -18.06
CA VAL A 252 20.30 3.11 -18.66
C VAL A 252 21.71 2.74 -18.21
N ASP A 253 21.90 1.47 -17.83
CA ASP A 253 23.19 1.02 -17.34
C ASP A 253 24.32 1.25 -18.39
N PRO A 254 25.47 1.83 -18.01
CA PRO A 254 26.57 2.11 -18.95
C PRO A 254 27.13 0.87 -19.66
N ALA A 255 26.86 -0.33 -19.15
CA ALA A 255 27.23 -1.57 -19.81
C ALA A 255 26.62 -1.71 -21.21
N TRP A 256 25.53 -0.99 -21.52
CA TRP A 256 24.91 -0.96 -22.85
C TRP A 256 25.69 -0.13 -23.88
N ASP A 257 26.47 0.85 -23.43
CA ASP A 257 27.29 1.73 -24.29
C ASP A 257 28.73 1.21 -24.46
N CYS A 258 29.09 0.13 -23.76
CA CYS A 258 30.43 -0.43 -23.76
C CYS A 258 30.66 -1.39 -24.95
N GLY A 259 30.58 -0.86 -26.17
CA GLY A 259 30.99 -1.55 -27.39
C GLY A 259 29.93 -1.54 -28.49
N LYS A 260 30.35 -1.36 -29.74
CA LYS A 260 29.50 -1.61 -30.91
C LYS A 260 29.18 -3.10 -30.90
N TRP A 261 28.00 -3.46 -30.43
CA TRP A 261 27.49 -4.82 -30.53
C TRP A 261 27.31 -5.09 -32.02
N GLU A 262 28.25 -5.80 -32.65
CA GLU A 262 28.04 -6.34 -33.98
C GLU A 262 26.91 -7.37 -33.86
N ILE A 263 25.67 -6.89 -33.98
CA ILE A 263 24.50 -7.73 -34.19
C ILE A 263 24.79 -8.40 -35.53
N THR A 264 25.34 -9.61 -35.47
CA THR A 264 25.47 -10.44 -36.65
C THR A 264 24.02 -10.77 -37.02
N GLU A 265 23.51 -10.17 -38.09
CA GLU A 265 22.23 -10.57 -38.70
C GLU A 265 22.34 -12.02 -39.16
N GLN A 266 22.27 -12.97 -38.23
CA GLN A 266 21.91 -14.34 -38.56
C GLN A 266 20.40 -14.32 -38.76
N THR A 267 20.03 -14.15 -40.02
CA THR A 267 18.69 -14.41 -40.55
C THR A 267 18.12 -15.70 -39.95
N LEU A 268 17.06 -15.55 -39.16
CA LEU A 268 16.22 -16.59 -38.55
C LEU A 268 15.49 -17.49 -39.58
N LYS A 269 16.19 -17.98 -40.61
CA LYS A 269 15.61 -18.86 -41.64
C LYS A 269 16.30 -20.22 -41.78
N GLU A 270 17.44 -20.46 -41.14
CA GLU A 270 18.21 -21.69 -41.34
C GLU A 270 17.95 -22.81 -40.32
N HIS A 271 16.97 -22.67 -39.41
CA HIS A 271 16.68 -23.72 -38.41
C HIS A 271 15.29 -24.36 -38.56
N LEU A 272 14.62 -24.16 -39.70
CA LEU A 272 13.30 -24.75 -39.97
C LEU A 272 13.28 -25.82 -41.07
N ASN A 273 14.41 -26.13 -41.71
CA ASN A 273 14.45 -27.06 -42.84
C ASN A 273 15.57 -28.10 -42.69
N GLU A 274 15.56 -28.97 -41.69
CA GLU A 274 16.15 -30.31 -41.81
C GLU A 274 15.41 -31.26 -40.85
N ASP A 275 14.30 -31.84 -41.33
CA ASP A 275 13.75 -33.11 -40.86
C ASP A 275 12.76 -33.63 -41.93
N GLU A 276 13.30 -34.08 -43.07
CA GLU A 276 12.64 -35.02 -43.97
C GLU A 276 13.52 -36.27 -44.04
N PRO A 277 13.11 -37.43 -43.50
CA PRO A 277 13.84 -38.67 -43.70
C PRO A 277 13.46 -39.28 -45.05
N GLU A 278 14.42 -39.37 -45.97
CA GLU A 278 14.34 -40.25 -47.12
C GLU A 278 14.65 -41.72 -46.72
N THR A 279 13.75 -42.59 -47.19
CA THR A 279 13.74 -44.08 -47.22
C THR A 279 13.21 -44.86 -46.02
#